data_AF-A0A2V8V6W5-F1
#
_entry.id   AF-A0A2V8V6W5-F1
#
_cell.length_a   1.000
_cell.length_b   1.000
_cell.length_c   1.000
_cell.angle_alpha   90.00
_cell.angle_beta   90.00
_cell.angle_gamma   90.00
#
_symmetry.space_group_name_H-M   'P 1'
#
loop_
_entity.id
_entity.type
_entity.pdbx_description
1 polymer ?
#
loop_
_entity_poly.entity_id
_entity_poly.type
_entity_poly.pdbx_seq_one_letter_code
_entity_poly.pdbx_strand_id
1 'polypeptide(L)'
;MVWKAATLLLLLAGCNRRESGGSVAEPYLPDEASVAFALEPLQGGNGSQQWIGTYASQGKIARFRIEFGPAKASVAKAAKDFDIKSGEGRFTPETGSDSSVLLADLRKALQAKNEPQPPPTRTSVPFTFANIEKLVRKPLAAGLVQSRLATGQPLRSPRRRRSGGEVFLNLNPKIRKGQVSMKDPDYGDLVLGQLAKVL
;
A
#
# COMPACT_ATOMS: atom_id res chain seq x y z
N MET A 1 -26.45 47.57 52.27
CA MET A 1 -26.93 46.84 51.08
C MET A 1 -25.82 45.88 50.66
N VAL A 2 -26.11 44.58 50.63
CA VAL A 2 -25.11 43.49 50.70
C VAL A 2 -24.45 43.24 49.34
N TRP A 3 -23.13 43.35 49.26
CA TRP A 3 -22.33 42.92 48.09
C TRP A 3 -22.03 41.43 48.19
N LYS A 4 -22.46 40.64 47.19
CA LYS A 4 -22.07 39.23 47.05
C LYS A 4 -20.92 39.13 46.05
N ALA A 5 -19.73 38.84 46.54
CA ALA A 5 -18.60 38.44 45.72
C ALA A 5 -18.77 36.97 45.31
N ALA A 6 -18.86 36.71 44.01
CA ALA A 6 -18.88 35.36 43.45
C ALA A 6 -17.46 34.95 43.04
N THR A 7 -16.88 34.02 43.77
CA THR A 7 -15.56 33.46 43.51
C THR A 7 -15.64 32.43 42.40
N LEU A 8 -15.06 32.73 41.24
CA LEU A 8 -15.00 31.83 40.07
C LEU A 8 -13.77 30.92 40.21
N LEU A 9 -13.97 29.64 40.56
CA LEU A 9 -12.91 28.63 40.54
C LEU A 9 -12.72 28.10 39.10
N LEU A 10 -11.65 28.54 38.44
CA LEU A 10 -11.16 27.94 37.21
C LEU A 10 -10.32 26.69 37.53
N LEU A 11 -10.90 25.51 37.37
CA LEU A 11 -10.18 24.25 37.38
C LEU A 11 -9.49 24.06 36.02
N LEU A 12 -8.20 24.41 35.96
CA LEU A 12 -7.33 24.05 34.84
C LEU A 12 -6.98 22.56 34.94
N ALA A 13 -7.75 21.72 34.24
CA ALA A 13 -7.39 20.33 34.02
C ALA A 13 -6.20 20.27 33.05
N GLY A 14 -4.99 20.12 33.60
CA GLY A 14 -3.77 19.90 32.83
C GLY A 14 -3.79 18.52 32.16
N CYS A 15 -4.03 18.49 30.85
CA CYS A 15 -3.82 17.31 30.03
C CYS A 15 -2.32 17.01 29.96
N ASN A 16 -1.85 16.03 30.75
CA ASN A 16 -0.54 15.41 30.57
C ASN A 16 -0.52 14.65 29.23
N ARG A 17 -0.20 15.37 28.15
CA ARG A 17 0.08 14.78 26.84
C ARG A 17 1.38 14.00 26.96
N ARG A 18 1.28 12.69 27.18
CA ARG A 18 2.44 11.79 27.04
C ARG A 18 2.94 11.90 25.61
N GLU A 19 4.10 12.51 25.43
CA GLU A 19 4.84 12.44 24.19
C GLU A 19 5.24 10.98 23.98
N SER A 20 4.45 10.29 23.17
CA SER A 20 4.84 9.04 22.53
C SER A 20 6.18 9.32 21.84
N GLY A 21 7.28 8.81 22.39
CA GLY A 21 8.61 8.90 21.82
C GLY A 21 8.54 8.64 20.30
N GLY A 22 8.67 9.73 19.55
CA GLY A 22 8.47 9.73 18.11
C GLY A 22 9.59 8.92 17.49
N SER A 23 9.31 7.69 17.07
CA SER A 23 10.11 7.06 16.03
C SER A 23 10.04 8.00 14.83
N VAL A 24 11.12 8.74 14.60
CA VAL A 24 11.27 9.62 13.45
C VAL A 24 11.17 8.71 12.23
N ALA A 25 9.98 8.68 11.63
CA ALA A 25 9.76 7.95 10.40
C ALA A 25 10.74 8.52 9.38
N GLU A 26 11.55 7.64 8.79
CA GLU A 26 12.50 8.03 7.75
C GLU A 26 11.74 8.84 6.68
N PRO A 27 12.21 10.04 6.31
CA PRO A 27 11.51 10.91 5.39
C PRO A 27 11.22 10.17 4.09
N TYR A 28 9.96 10.16 3.68
CA TYR A 28 9.56 9.64 2.38
C TYR A 28 10.17 10.51 1.29
N LEU A 29 11.18 10.01 0.59
CA LEU A 29 11.76 10.65 -0.58
C LEU A 29 11.06 10.09 -1.82
N PRO A 30 10.19 10.88 -2.50
CA PRO A 30 9.65 10.45 -3.78
C PRO A 30 10.83 10.27 -4.76
N ASP A 31 10.98 9.06 -5.29
CA ASP A 31 11.87 8.79 -6.41
C ASP A 31 11.05 8.73 -7.71
N GLU A 32 11.72 8.93 -8.86
CA GLU A 32 11.06 8.85 -10.16
C GLU A 32 10.62 7.41 -10.52
N ALA A 33 11.10 6.41 -9.76
CA ALA A 33 10.84 4.99 -9.95
C ALA A 33 9.65 4.48 -9.11
N SER A 34 8.88 5.38 -8.52
CA SER A 34 7.75 5.02 -7.68
C SER A 34 6.61 6.03 -7.71
N VAL A 35 5.43 5.56 -7.32
CA VAL A 35 4.25 6.41 -7.17
C VAL A 35 3.70 6.27 -5.76
N ALA A 36 3.67 7.39 -5.04
CA ALA A 36 3.09 7.49 -3.70
C ALA A 36 1.59 7.70 -3.75
N PHE A 37 0.86 7.21 -2.75
CA PHE A 37 -0.56 7.49 -2.55
C PHE A 37 -0.89 7.59 -1.05
N ALA A 38 -1.98 8.27 -0.72
CA ALA A 38 -2.49 8.33 0.65
C ALA A 38 -3.23 7.04 1.01
N LEU A 39 -3.11 6.60 2.26
CA LEU A 39 -3.82 5.43 2.79
C LEU A 39 -4.83 5.86 3.85
N GLU A 40 -6.07 5.42 3.70
CA GLU A 40 -7.11 5.57 4.70
C GLU A 40 -7.57 4.20 5.16
N PRO A 41 -7.52 3.88 6.47
CA PRO A 41 -8.00 2.59 6.96
C PRO A 41 -9.51 2.50 6.77
N LEU A 42 -9.97 1.39 6.21
CA LEU A 42 -11.38 1.02 6.25
C LEU A 42 -11.60 0.19 7.51
N GLN A 43 -12.70 0.45 8.22
CA GLN A 43 -13.14 -0.44 9.29
C GLN A 43 -13.57 -1.76 8.68
N GLY A 44 -12.64 -2.71 8.60
CA GLY A 44 -12.90 -4.07 8.15
C GLY A 44 -13.65 -4.86 9.21
N GLY A 45 -14.75 -5.50 8.83
CA GLY A 45 -15.33 -6.59 9.61
C GLY A 45 -14.40 -7.81 9.59
N ASN A 46 -14.40 -8.60 10.67
CA ASN A 46 -13.76 -9.93 10.74
C ASN A 46 -12.21 -9.98 10.65
N GLY A 47 -11.51 -8.89 11.01
CA GLY A 47 -10.04 -8.91 11.14
C GLY A 47 -9.26 -8.89 9.81
N SER A 48 -9.95 -8.69 8.68
CA SER A 48 -9.29 -8.35 7.41
C SER A 48 -8.79 -6.91 7.46
N GLN A 49 -7.54 -6.68 7.05
CA GLN A 49 -7.00 -5.32 6.97
C GLN A 49 -7.37 -4.73 5.60
N GLN A 50 -8.06 -3.60 5.63
CA GLN A 50 -8.54 -2.93 4.43
C GLN A 50 -8.13 -1.46 4.43
N TRP A 51 -7.77 -0.96 3.26
CA TRP A 51 -7.41 0.44 3.05
C TRP A 51 -8.00 0.98 1.76
N ILE A 52 -8.31 2.28 1.73
CA ILE A 52 -8.48 3.04 0.49
C ILE A 52 -7.15 3.70 0.18
N GLY A 53 -6.60 3.38 -1.00
CA GLY A 53 -5.53 4.14 -1.62
C GLY A 53 -6.12 5.33 -2.39
N THR A 54 -5.63 6.54 -2.11
CA THR A 54 -6.03 7.76 -2.83
C THR A 54 -4.81 8.43 -3.46
N TYR A 55 -4.87 8.67 -4.77
CA TYR A 55 -3.90 9.46 -5.51
C TYR A 55 -4.59 10.71 -6.06
N ALA A 56 -4.04 11.89 -5.77
CA ALA A 56 -4.58 13.16 -6.25
C ALA A 56 -3.48 13.93 -6.98
N SER A 57 -3.69 14.22 -8.25
CA SER A 57 -2.73 14.94 -9.09
C SER A 57 -3.46 15.60 -10.25
N GLN A 58 -3.03 16.81 -10.63
CA GLN A 58 -3.60 17.57 -11.76
C GLN A 58 -5.14 17.73 -11.67
N GLY A 59 -5.68 17.91 -10.46
CA GLY A 59 -7.12 18.06 -10.23
C GLY A 59 -7.95 16.77 -10.38
N LYS A 60 -7.30 15.64 -10.68
CA LYS A 60 -7.95 14.32 -10.78
C LYS A 60 -7.66 13.49 -9.53
N ILE A 61 -8.59 12.61 -9.19
CA ILE A 61 -8.52 11.76 -8.01
C ILE A 61 -8.75 10.31 -8.42
N ALA A 62 -7.74 9.48 -8.21
CA ALA A 62 -7.81 8.04 -8.32
C ALA A 62 -8.02 7.42 -6.93
N ARG A 63 -8.96 6.50 -6.80
CA ARG A 63 -9.21 5.70 -5.60
C ARG A 63 -9.28 4.22 -5.94
N PHE A 64 -8.74 3.40 -5.06
CA PHE A 64 -8.81 1.96 -5.14
C PHE A 64 -8.73 1.36 -3.75
N ARG A 65 -9.37 0.22 -3.54
CA ARG A 65 -9.32 -0.51 -2.27
C ARG A 65 -8.24 -1.56 -2.31
N ILE A 66 -7.56 -1.72 -1.18
CA ILE A 66 -6.57 -2.76 -0.93
C ILE A 66 -7.08 -3.60 0.23
N GLU A 67 -7.31 -4.88 -0.02
CA GLU A 67 -7.76 -5.83 1.00
C GLU A 67 -6.71 -6.93 1.16
N PHE A 68 -6.35 -7.19 2.42
CA PHE A 68 -5.46 -8.27 2.82
C PHE A 68 -6.26 -9.36 3.52
N GLY A 69 -6.19 -10.56 2.96
CA GLY A 69 -6.69 -11.77 3.60
C GLY A 69 -5.76 -12.27 4.71
N PRO A 70 -6.16 -13.35 5.41
CA PRO A 70 -5.37 -13.94 6.48
C PRO A 70 -3.97 -14.37 5.99
N ALA A 71 -2.93 -13.93 6.70
CA ALA A 71 -1.56 -14.37 6.43
C ALA A 71 -1.26 -15.67 7.20
N LYS A 72 -0.64 -16.64 6.52
CA LYS A 72 -0.19 -17.91 7.09
C LYS A 72 1.33 -17.90 7.23
N ALA A 73 1.85 -18.48 8.31
CA ALA A 73 3.28 -18.68 8.45
C ALA A 73 3.81 -19.55 7.29
N SER A 74 4.89 -19.11 6.65
CA SER A 74 5.53 -19.89 5.60
C SER A 74 6.19 -21.12 6.21
N VAL A 75 5.84 -22.32 5.74
CA VAL A 75 6.45 -23.60 6.18
C VAL A 75 7.79 -23.87 5.46
N ALA A 76 8.28 -22.92 4.66
CA ALA A 76 9.53 -23.09 3.92
C ALA A 76 10.70 -23.24 4.90
N LYS A 77 11.22 -24.47 5.03
CA LYS A 77 12.35 -24.87 5.90
C LYS A 77 13.63 -24.02 5.76
N ALA A 78 13.74 -23.19 4.73
CA ALA A 78 14.94 -22.42 4.40
C ALA A 78 15.10 -21.11 5.19
N ALA A 79 14.09 -20.65 5.93
CA ALA A 79 14.16 -19.41 6.71
C ALA A 79 13.88 -19.67 8.20
N LYS A 80 14.73 -20.47 8.86
CA LYS A 80 14.64 -20.67 10.32
C LYS A 80 14.76 -19.36 11.12
N ASP A 81 15.33 -18.32 10.51
CA ASP A 81 15.68 -17.07 11.20
C ASP A 81 14.66 -15.93 10.99
N PHE A 82 13.64 -16.11 10.13
CA PHE A 82 12.68 -15.05 9.82
C PHE A 82 11.23 -15.55 9.84
N ASP A 83 10.41 -14.93 10.69
CA ASP A 83 8.96 -15.12 10.72
C ASP A 83 8.33 -14.47 9.48
N ILE A 84 8.41 -15.14 8.33
CA ILE A 84 7.75 -14.69 7.10
C ILE A 84 6.32 -15.23 7.09
N LYS A 85 5.34 -14.34 7.08
CA LYS A 85 3.93 -14.68 6.87
C LYS A 85 3.55 -14.33 5.44
N SER A 86 2.91 -15.24 4.73
CA SER A 86 2.40 -14.99 3.37
C SER A 86 0.90 -15.14 3.32
N GLY A 87 0.23 -14.34 2.50
CA GLY A 87 -1.21 -14.40 2.33
C GLY A 87 -1.64 -13.98 0.93
N GLU A 88 -2.94 -13.89 0.75
CA GLU A 88 -3.57 -13.40 -0.48
C GLU A 88 -4.29 -12.10 -0.18
N GLY A 89 -4.26 -11.20 -1.15
CA GLY A 89 -4.99 -9.93 -1.12
C GLY A 89 -5.63 -9.65 -2.45
N ARG A 90 -6.34 -8.53 -2.52
CA ARG A 90 -6.95 -8.06 -3.76
C ARG A 90 -6.95 -6.54 -3.81
N PHE A 91 -6.84 -6.02 -5.02
CA PHE A 91 -7.24 -4.65 -5.34
C PHE A 91 -8.67 -4.65 -5.86
N THR A 92 -9.47 -3.67 -5.45
CA THR A 92 -10.86 -3.51 -5.90
C THR A 92 -11.08 -2.07 -6.37
N PRO A 93 -11.78 -1.86 -7.50
CA PRO A 93 -12.05 -0.51 -8.01
C PRO A 93 -12.99 0.25 -7.08
N GLU A 94 -12.76 1.56 -6.91
CA GLU A 94 -13.68 2.45 -6.22
C GLU A 94 -14.47 3.30 -7.23
N THR A 95 -15.76 3.53 -6.94
CA THR A 95 -16.65 4.29 -7.82
C THR A 95 -16.27 5.78 -7.85
N GLY A 96 -16.50 6.44 -8.98
CA GLY A 96 -16.15 7.85 -9.16
C GLY A 96 -14.64 8.15 -9.23
N SER A 97 -13.80 7.11 -9.31
CA SER A 97 -12.35 7.24 -9.48
C SER A 97 -11.96 7.58 -10.92
N ASP A 98 -11.18 8.65 -11.12
CA ASP A 98 -10.46 8.93 -12.37
C ASP A 98 -8.97 8.62 -12.20
N SER A 99 -8.56 7.45 -12.66
CA SER A 99 -7.19 6.97 -12.53
C SER A 99 -6.30 7.29 -13.72
N SER A 100 -6.75 8.10 -14.68
CA SER A 100 -5.96 8.42 -15.88
C SER A 100 -4.58 8.99 -15.56
N VAL A 101 -4.50 9.91 -14.60
CA VAL A 101 -3.22 10.51 -14.16
C VAL A 101 -2.36 9.51 -13.40
N LEU A 102 -2.98 8.72 -12.51
CA LEU A 102 -2.27 7.67 -11.78
C LEU A 102 -1.66 6.64 -12.74
N LEU A 103 -2.39 6.21 -13.78
CA LEU A 103 -1.90 5.27 -14.78
C LEU A 103 -0.75 5.87 -15.61
N ALA A 104 -0.82 7.15 -15.96
CA ALA A 104 0.26 7.83 -16.67
C ALA A 104 1.54 7.94 -15.82
N ASP A 105 1.41 8.22 -14.53
CA ASP A 105 2.55 8.32 -13.62
C ASP A 105 3.12 6.94 -13.28
N LEU A 106 2.26 5.93 -13.10
CA LEU A 106 2.68 4.53 -12.97
C LEU A 106 3.40 4.05 -14.24
N ARG A 107 2.97 4.46 -15.43
CA ARG A 107 3.68 4.13 -16.68
C ARG A 107 5.14 4.57 -16.63
N LYS A 108 5.38 5.80 -16.18
CA LYS A 108 6.74 6.34 -16.03
C LYS A 108 7.53 5.59 -14.96
N ALA A 109 6.97 5.47 -13.76
CA ALA A 109 7.62 4.83 -12.62
C ALA A 109 7.97 3.35 -12.89
N LEU A 110 7.08 2.65 -13.59
CA LEU A 110 7.27 1.25 -13.97
C LEU A 110 8.05 1.08 -15.28
N GLN A 111 8.46 2.16 -15.93
CA GLN A 111 9.12 2.16 -17.25
C GLN A 111 8.35 1.32 -18.29
N ALA A 112 7.02 1.33 -18.19
CA ALA A 112 6.14 0.68 -19.15
C ALA A 112 6.20 1.46 -20.48
N LYS A 113 6.36 0.73 -21.58
CA LYS A 113 6.47 1.26 -22.93
C LYS A 113 5.11 1.57 -23.53
N ASN A 114 4.12 0.78 -23.15
CA ASN A 114 2.78 0.84 -23.71
C ASN A 114 1.81 1.49 -22.74
N GLU A 115 0.87 2.26 -23.28
CA GLU A 115 -0.27 2.73 -22.50
C GLU A 115 -1.28 1.59 -22.35
N PRO A 116 -1.71 1.25 -21.12
CA PRO A 116 -2.68 0.19 -20.94
C PRO A 116 -4.02 0.67 -21.49
N GLN A 117 -4.71 -0.18 -22.24
CA GLN A 117 -6.12 0.04 -22.56
C GLN A 117 -6.94 -0.42 -21.36
N PRO A 118 -7.63 0.49 -20.62
CA PRO A 118 -8.47 0.07 -19.52
C PRO A 118 -9.58 -0.82 -20.05
N PRO A 119 -9.92 -1.93 -19.38
CA PRO A 119 -11.06 -2.73 -19.81
C PRO A 119 -12.35 -1.90 -19.69
N PRO A 120 -13.40 -2.20 -20.51
CA PRO A 120 -14.68 -1.51 -20.44
C PRO A 120 -15.32 -1.55 -19.05
N THR A 121 -14.97 -2.57 -18.27
CA THR A 121 -15.42 -2.74 -16.89
C THR A 121 -14.21 -3.03 -16.01
N ARG A 122 -14.02 -2.20 -14.97
CA ARG A 122 -12.99 -2.43 -13.97
C ARG A 122 -13.33 -3.66 -13.13
N THR A 123 -12.32 -4.46 -12.81
CA THR A 123 -12.44 -5.72 -12.10
C THR A 123 -11.45 -5.78 -10.94
N SER A 124 -11.74 -6.64 -9.95
CA SER A 124 -10.82 -6.86 -8.85
C SER A 124 -9.60 -7.68 -9.30
N VAL A 125 -8.41 -7.32 -8.82
CA VAL A 125 -7.16 -7.98 -9.19
C VAL A 125 -6.55 -8.64 -7.96
N PRO A 126 -6.43 -9.98 -7.92
CA PRO A 126 -5.82 -10.67 -6.80
C PRO A 126 -4.30 -10.51 -6.82
N PHE A 127 -3.70 -10.54 -5.63
CA PHE A 127 -2.25 -10.60 -5.45
C PHE A 127 -1.90 -11.53 -4.29
N THR A 128 -0.68 -12.05 -4.29
CA THR A 128 -0.11 -12.70 -3.11
C THR A 128 0.85 -11.74 -2.43
N PHE A 129 0.95 -11.81 -1.11
CA PHE A 129 1.86 -10.96 -0.37
C PHE A 129 2.71 -11.76 0.61
N ALA A 130 3.88 -11.21 0.94
CA ALA A 130 4.70 -11.64 2.06
C ALA A 130 4.91 -10.46 3.02
N ASN A 131 4.59 -10.67 4.29
CA ASN A 131 4.88 -9.74 5.38
C ASN A 131 6.22 -10.15 6.01
N ILE A 132 7.15 -9.21 6.02
CA ILE A 132 8.51 -9.38 6.52
C ILE A 132 8.71 -8.46 7.72
N GLU A 133 8.33 -8.91 8.91
CA GLU A 133 8.33 -8.07 10.11
C GLU A 133 9.73 -7.81 10.71
N LYS A 134 10.77 -8.60 10.35
CA LYS A 134 12.05 -8.63 11.09
C LYS A 134 13.35 -8.37 10.30
N LEU A 135 13.31 -8.17 8.98
CA LEU A 135 14.56 -8.10 8.19
C LEU A 135 15.24 -6.73 8.15
N VAL A 136 14.57 -5.65 8.56
CA VAL A 136 15.19 -4.32 8.54
C VAL A 136 15.73 -3.98 9.93
N ARG A 137 17.03 -4.24 10.14
CA ARG A 137 17.79 -3.74 11.31
C ARG A 137 17.96 -2.22 11.32
N LYS A 138 17.47 -1.53 10.29
CA LYS A 138 17.24 -0.07 10.26
C LYS A 138 15.75 0.19 10.46
N PRO A 139 15.36 1.22 11.21
CA PRO A 139 13.96 1.52 11.50
C PRO A 139 13.25 2.10 10.26
N LEU A 140 13.04 1.30 9.22
CA LEU A 140 11.95 1.56 8.28
C LEU A 140 10.67 1.29 9.06
N ALA A 141 10.02 2.37 9.49
CA ALA A 141 8.92 2.36 10.46
C ALA A 141 7.62 1.66 10.00
N ALA A 142 7.65 0.82 8.97
CA ALA A 142 6.47 0.20 8.36
C ALA A 142 6.75 -1.15 7.71
N GLY A 143 5.76 -2.04 7.81
CA GLY A 143 5.77 -3.37 7.21
C GLY A 143 5.92 -3.27 5.70
N LEU A 144 7.04 -3.78 5.20
CA LEU A 144 7.21 -4.01 3.77
C LEU A 144 6.30 -5.18 3.39
N VAL A 145 5.33 -4.87 2.53
CA VAL A 145 4.51 -5.87 1.86
C VAL A 145 5.09 -6.07 0.47
N GLN A 146 5.79 -7.19 0.26
CA GLN A 146 6.15 -7.58 -1.10
C GLN A 146 4.94 -8.26 -1.72
N SER A 147 4.31 -7.61 -2.71
CA SER A 147 3.09 -8.10 -3.34
C SER A 147 3.36 -8.56 -4.76
N ARG A 148 3.20 -9.86 -5.03
CA ARG A 148 3.25 -10.38 -6.39
C ARG A 148 1.86 -10.32 -7.00
N LEU A 149 1.68 -9.50 -8.03
CA LEU A 149 0.44 -9.50 -8.81
C LEU A 149 0.26 -10.88 -9.43
N ALA A 150 -0.88 -11.51 -9.17
CA ALA A 150 -1.19 -12.81 -9.74
C ALA A 150 -1.63 -12.60 -11.19
N THR A 151 -0.69 -12.57 -12.12
CA THR A 151 -1.02 -12.72 -13.53
C THR A 151 -1.55 -14.15 -13.72
N GLY A 152 -2.85 -14.27 -13.96
CA GLY A 152 -3.48 -15.53 -14.32
C GLY A 152 -2.64 -16.26 -15.37
N GLN A 153 -2.28 -17.50 -15.02
CA GLN A 153 -1.41 -18.44 -15.71
C GLN A 153 0.11 -18.22 -15.59
N PRO A 154 0.83 -19.07 -14.84
CA PRO A 154 2.27 -19.20 -14.99
C PRO A 154 2.55 -19.78 -16.39
N LEU A 155 3.03 -18.96 -17.32
CA LEU A 155 3.56 -19.44 -18.59
C LEU A 155 4.77 -20.34 -18.27
N ARG A 156 4.52 -21.66 -18.18
CA ARG A 156 5.55 -22.67 -17.93
C ARG A 156 6.44 -22.79 -19.16
N SER A 157 7.48 -21.97 -19.22
CA SER A 157 8.68 -22.30 -20.01
C SER A 157 9.50 -23.32 -19.22
N PRO A 158 9.83 -24.51 -19.75
CA PRO A 158 10.60 -25.54 -19.03
C PRO A 158 12.07 -25.15 -18.76
N ARG A 159 12.55 -24.01 -19.25
CA ARG A 159 13.98 -23.63 -19.17
C ARG A 159 14.27 -22.17 -18.76
N ARG A 160 13.27 -21.33 -18.50
CA ARG A 160 13.51 -19.96 -18.01
C ARG A 160 13.10 -19.81 -16.55
N ARG A 161 13.96 -19.13 -15.79
CA ARG A 161 13.74 -18.74 -14.40
C ARG A 161 12.34 -18.16 -14.24
N ARG A 162 11.68 -18.52 -13.13
CA ARG A 162 10.34 -18.07 -12.67
C ARG A 162 10.27 -16.56 -12.37
N SER A 163 10.93 -15.70 -13.14
CA SER A 163 10.76 -14.26 -13.05
C SER A 163 9.43 -13.91 -13.73
N GLY A 164 8.39 -13.78 -12.91
CA GLY A 164 7.24 -12.95 -13.25
C GLY A 164 7.48 -11.61 -12.60
N GLY A 165 7.04 -10.52 -13.22
CA GLY A 165 7.22 -9.16 -12.71
C GLY A 165 6.84 -9.06 -11.24
N GLU A 166 7.79 -8.60 -10.42
CA GLU A 166 7.58 -8.37 -9.00
C GLU A 166 7.34 -6.89 -8.77
N VAL A 167 6.21 -6.57 -8.16
CA VAL A 167 5.84 -5.22 -7.74
C VAL A 167 6.04 -5.14 -6.24
N PHE A 168 6.50 -3.99 -5.77
CA PHE A 168 6.62 -3.72 -4.35
C PHE A 168 5.52 -2.74 -3.96
N LEU A 169 4.67 -3.18 -3.03
CA LEU A 169 3.61 -2.36 -2.46
C LEU A 169 4.02 -2.01 -1.04
N ASN A 170 4.73 -0.90 -0.86
CA ASN A 170 5.15 -0.48 0.47
C ASN A 170 3.98 0.26 1.14
N LEU A 171 3.50 -0.24 2.28
CA LEU A 171 2.38 0.35 3.02
C LEU A 171 2.85 0.78 4.41
N ASN A 172 2.76 2.08 4.70
CA ASN A 172 3.03 2.64 6.01
C ASN A 172 1.73 3.18 6.63
N PRO A 173 1.02 2.37 7.43
CA PRO A 173 -0.23 2.81 8.07
C PRO A 173 0.00 3.88 9.14
N LYS A 174 1.21 3.99 9.71
CA LYS A 174 1.52 5.01 10.74
C LYS A 174 1.50 6.42 10.16
N ILE A 175 2.07 6.62 8.97
CA ILE A 175 2.07 7.90 8.26
C ILE A 175 0.98 8.00 7.18
N ARG A 176 0.11 6.99 7.05
CA ARG A 176 -0.97 6.94 6.06
C ARG A 176 -0.48 7.11 4.62
N LYS A 177 0.61 6.43 4.26
CA LYS A 177 1.18 6.46 2.90
C LYS A 177 1.42 5.06 2.36
N GLY A 178 1.09 4.87 1.09
CA GLY A 178 1.44 3.71 0.30
C GLY A 178 2.31 4.10 -0.88
N GLN A 179 3.03 3.15 -1.46
CA GLN A 179 3.91 3.36 -2.60
C GLN A 179 3.92 2.12 -3.48
N VAL A 180 3.84 2.32 -4.79
CA VAL A 180 4.08 1.29 -5.80
C VAL A 180 5.45 1.53 -6.42
N SER A 181 6.28 0.49 -6.47
CA SER A 181 7.56 0.49 -7.18
C SER A 181 7.83 -0.87 -7.81
N MET A 182 8.79 -0.96 -8.70
CA MET A 182 9.16 -2.21 -9.38
C MET A 182 10.67 -2.30 -9.54
N LYS A 183 11.21 -3.51 -9.37
CA LYS A 183 12.66 -3.74 -9.49
C LYS A 183 13.10 -4.00 -10.92
N ASP A 184 12.25 -4.64 -11.72
CA ASP A 184 12.58 -5.12 -13.05
C ASP A 184 11.71 -4.41 -14.11
N PRO A 185 12.24 -3.40 -14.83
CA PRO A 185 11.48 -2.61 -15.80
C PRO A 185 10.95 -3.42 -16.98
N ASP A 186 11.52 -4.59 -17.28
CA ASP A 186 11.08 -5.44 -18.39
C ASP A 186 9.64 -5.95 -18.21
N TYR A 187 9.10 -5.88 -16.99
CA TYR A 187 7.73 -6.25 -16.66
C TYR A 187 6.76 -5.08 -16.54
N GLY A 188 7.20 -3.85 -16.84
CA GLY A 188 6.40 -2.63 -16.64
C GLY A 188 5.03 -2.69 -17.32
N ASP A 189 5.00 -3.07 -18.60
CA ASP A 189 3.75 -3.18 -19.38
C ASP A 189 2.79 -4.20 -18.78
N LEU A 190 3.31 -5.36 -18.36
CA LEU A 190 2.51 -6.44 -17.79
C LEU A 190 1.91 -6.02 -16.45
N VAL A 191 2.71 -5.39 -15.58
CA VAL A 191 2.25 -4.89 -14.29
C VAL A 191 1.20 -3.79 -14.48
N LEU A 192 1.51 -2.81 -15.31
CA LEU A 192 0.63 -1.69 -15.59
C LEU A 192 -0.70 -2.15 -16.19
N GLY A 193 -0.68 -3.14 -17.09
CA GLY A 193 -1.88 -3.76 -17.64
C GLY A 193 -2.74 -4.48 -16.62
N GLN A 194 -2.16 -5.06 -15.55
CA GLN A 194 -2.97 -5.60 -14.44
C GLN A 194 -3.54 -4.48 -13.57
N LEU A 195 -2.74 -3.47 -13.22
CA LEU A 195 -3.21 -2.34 -12.40
C LEU A 195 -4.33 -1.55 -13.11
N ALA A 196 -4.26 -1.40 -14.44
CA ALA A 196 -5.31 -0.76 -15.24
C ALA A 196 -6.66 -1.52 -15.23
N LYS A 197 -6.71 -2.77 -14.78
CA LYS A 197 -7.98 -3.48 -14.61
C LYS A 197 -8.74 -3.00 -13.37
N VAL A 198 -8.03 -2.50 -12.36
CA VAL A 198 -8.63 -2.04 -11.11
C VAL A 198 -8.68 -0.51 -11.02
N LEU A 199 -7.70 0.17 -11.59
CA LEU A 199 -7.61 1.63 -11.65
C LEU A 199 -8.52 2.21 -12.72
#